data_AF-A0A7S0WJ88-F1
#
_entry.id   AF-A0A7S0WJ88-F1
#
_cell.length_a   1.000
_cell.length_b   1.000
_cell.length_c   1.000
_cell.angle_alpha   90.00
_cell.angle_beta   90.00
_cell.angle_gamma   90.00
#
_symmetry.space_group_name_H-M   'P 1'
#
loop_
_entity.id
_entity.type
_entity.pdbx_description
1 polymer ?
#
loop_
_entity_poly.entity_id
_entity_poly.type
_entity_poly.pdbx_seq_one_letter_code
_entity_poly.pdbx_strand_id
1 'polypeptide(L)'
;VSMARGGRAVTLVARSVDEHLHRLLAEEDLAASEAGGSGARPVAAAAGEAGGELYRPGDAAAAGMTGPKGNLYVVRKAGMFPDVCERLALGHLARGDQTSALVASEWYMRNNYFPGWARPYEFASELFTQLKRGEEARDMARVALRLPWWSLAAPWADVAAVAHMGGRSAAEVRYALSEEAAAAAQAQMGTRNAGAVREPKTPQQVALEKASALLDDVAAGVAPSYDDVRGELAEAYRAAGLTDVANFTH
;
A
#
# COMPACT_ATOMS: atom_id res chain seq x y z
N VAL A 1 -0.66 -6.13 8.33
CA VAL A 1 -0.21 -4.71 8.33
C VAL A 1 0.67 -4.44 9.53
N SER A 2 1.43 -3.35 9.56
CA SER A 2 2.22 -2.88 10.72
C SER A 2 2.05 -1.37 10.87
N MET A 3 2.28 -0.87 12.09
CA MET A 3 2.24 0.55 12.41
C MET A 3 3.19 0.81 13.58
N ALA A 4 4.02 1.84 13.49
CA ALA A 4 4.85 2.27 14.61
C ALA A 4 3.96 2.83 15.73
N ARG A 5 4.38 2.68 17.00
CA ARG A 5 3.64 3.28 18.13
C ARG A 5 3.57 4.80 17.96
N GLY A 6 2.36 5.37 17.99
CA GLY A 6 2.13 6.80 17.73
C GLY A 6 2.23 7.19 16.25
N GLY A 7 2.38 6.22 15.34
CA GLY A 7 2.33 6.43 13.91
C GLY A 7 0.93 6.84 13.45
N ARG A 8 0.88 7.55 12.32
CA ARG A 8 -0.35 8.06 11.69
C ARG A 8 -0.68 7.36 10.37
N ALA A 9 0.11 6.35 10.03
CA ALA A 9 0.01 5.61 8.81
C ALA A 9 0.29 4.13 9.07
N VAL A 10 -0.28 3.29 8.21
CA VAL A 10 -0.24 1.85 8.29
C VAL A 10 0.53 1.31 7.08
N THR A 11 1.49 0.44 7.33
CA THR A 11 2.25 -0.24 6.29
C THR A 11 1.66 -1.61 6.01
N LEU A 12 1.39 -1.91 4.74
CA LEU A 12 1.00 -3.25 4.34
C LEU A 12 2.23 -4.17 4.30
N VAL A 13 2.23 -5.19 5.16
CA VAL A 13 3.34 -6.15 5.30
C VAL A 13 3.15 -7.37 4.41
N ALA A 14 1.91 -7.84 4.27
CA ALA A 14 1.48 -8.97 3.43
C ALA A 14 -0.05 -8.96 3.34
N ARG A 15 -0.64 -9.66 2.36
CA ARG A 15 -2.09 -9.72 2.16
C ARG A 15 -2.74 -10.89 2.91
N SER A 16 -1.94 -11.91 3.25
CA SER A 16 -2.34 -13.03 4.09
C SER A 16 -1.21 -13.45 5.03
N VAL A 17 -1.56 -14.27 6.01
CA VAL A 17 -0.58 -14.90 6.92
C VAL A 17 0.36 -15.81 6.14
N ASP A 18 -0.17 -16.59 5.20
CA ASP A 18 0.62 -17.52 4.37
C ASP A 18 1.67 -16.79 3.52
N GLU A 19 1.29 -15.68 2.87
CA GLU A 19 2.24 -14.85 2.12
C GLU A 19 3.34 -14.32 3.05
N HIS A 20 2.97 -13.84 4.24
CA HIS A 20 3.94 -13.33 5.21
C HIS A 20 4.90 -14.43 5.67
N LEU A 21 4.38 -15.59 6.04
CA LEU A 21 5.16 -16.71 6.54
C LEU A 21 6.09 -17.28 5.46
N HIS A 22 5.59 -17.50 4.24
CA HIS A 22 6.41 -17.93 3.10
C HIS A 22 7.57 -16.95 2.88
N ARG A 23 7.28 -15.64 2.85
CA ARG A 23 8.32 -14.62 2.69
C ARG A 23 9.39 -14.73 3.78
N LEU A 24 9.01 -14.81 5.05
CA LEU A 24 9.98 -14.89 6.16
C LEU A 24 10.86 -16.15 6.05
N LEU A 25 10.29 -17.29 5.67
CA LEU A 25 11.02 -18.54 5.47
C LEU A 25 12.01 -18.44 4.30
N ALA A 26 11.60 -17.85 3.18
CA ALA A 26 12.46 -17.64 2.03
C ALA A 26 13.60 -16.66 2.33
N GLU A 27 13.31 -15.55 3.03
CA GLU A 27 14.33 -14.57 3.45
C GLU A 27 15.33 -15.17 4.45
N GLU A 28 14.86 -15.97 5.42
CA GLU A 28 15.74 -16.69 6.36
C GLU A 28 16.66 -17.69 5.64
N ASP A 29 16.13 -18.45 4.68
CA ASP A 29 16.93 -19.42 3.93
C ASP A 29 17.93 -18.75 2.98
N LEU A 30 17.54 -17.64 2.34
CA LEU A 30 18.45 -16.81 1.55
C LEU A 30 19.60 -16.27 2.42
N ALA A 31 19.28 -15.73 3.60
CA ALA A 31 20.30 -15.23 4.54
C ALA A 31 21.21 -16.35 5.04
N ALA A 32 20.67 -17.54 5.33
CA ALA A 32 21.47 -18.70 5.71
C ALA A 32 22.41 -19.15 4.60
N SER A 33 21.97 -19.11 3.34
CA SER A 33 22.79 -19.42 2.17
C SER A 33 23.94 -18.44 2.00
N GLU A 34 23.69 -17.13 2.16
CA GLU A 34 24.74 -16.09 2.14
C GLU A 34 25.76 -16.26 3.28
N ALA A 35 25.31 -16.76 4.44
CA ALA A 35 26.17 -17.06 5.59
C ALA A 35 26.88 -18.43 5.51
N GLY A 36 26.87 -19.12 4.36
CA GLY A 36 27.57 -20.39 4.17
C GLY A 36 26.83 -21.63 4.68
N GLY A 37 25.51 -21.54 4.88
CA GLY A 37 24.61 -22.68 5.10
C GLY A 37 24.52 -23.20 6.55
N SER A 38 25.30 -22.66 7.49
CA SER A 38 25.32 -23.12 8.90
C SER A 38 24.54 -22.21 9.87
N GLY A 39 23.70 -21.31 9.34
CA GLY A 39 22.93 -20.36 10.16
C GLY A 39 21.79 -21.04 10.92
N ALA A 40 21.51 -20.57 12.14
CA ALA A 40 20.29 -20.93 12.86
C ALA A 40 19.06 -20.48 12.04
N ARG A 41 17.99 -21.28 12.09
CA ARG A 41 16.74 -21.05 11.36
C ARG A 41 15.54 -20.91 12.31
N PRO A 42 15.50 -19.87 13.16
CA PRO A 42 14.46 -19.70 14.15
C PRO A 42 13.05 -19.55 13.57
N VAL A 43 12.89 -18.91 12.40
CA VAL A 43 11.59 -18.78 11.73
C VAL A 43 11.11 -20.15 11.28
N ALA A 44 11.93 -20.93 10.58
CA ALA A 44 11.58 -22.28 10.17
C ALA A 44 11.28 -23.20 11.37
N ALA A 45 12.08 -23.10 12.44
CA ALA A 45 11.86 -23.85 13.67
C ALA A 45 10.53 -23.49 14.34
N ALA A 46 10.18 -22.19 14.39
CA ALA A 46 8.92 -21.72 14.97
C ALA A 46 7.70 -22.04 14.09
N ALA A 47 7.86 -22.02 12.76
CA ALA A 47 6.79 -22.28 11.81
C ALA A 47 6.36 -23.75 11.77
N GLY A 48 7.27 -24.66 12.13
CA GLY A 48 6.99 -26.10 12.19
C GLY A 48 6.47 -26.66 10.86
N GLU A 49 5.49 -27.57 10.95
CA GLU A 49 4.89 -28.25 9.80
C GLU A 49 4.22 -27.28 8.82
N ALA A 50 3.46 -26.30 9.33
CA ALA A 50 2.79 -25.30 8.50
C ALA A 50 3.79 -24.48 7.65
N GLY A 51 4.98 -24.21 8.18
CA GLY A 51 6.05 -23.58 7.40
C GLY A 51 6.59 -24.47 6.29
N GLY A 52 6.73 -25.77 6.54
CA GLY A 52 7.22 -26.75 5.57
C GLY A 52 6.29 -26.98 4.38
N GLU A 53 4.98 -26.74 4.55
CA GLU A 53 4.00 -26.75 3.45
C GLU A 53 4.15 -25.54 2.53
N LEU A 54 4.54 -24.39 3.07
CA LEU A 54 4.66 -23.12 2.34
C LEU A 54 6.02 -22.96 1.64
N TYR A 55 7.11 -23.39 2.27
CA TYR A 55 8.47 -23.20 1.78
C TYR A 55 9.38 -24.36 2.15
N ARG A 56 10.13 -24.90 1.18
CA ARG A 56 11.16 -25.90 1.46
C ARG A 56 12.53 -25.25 1.47
N PRO A 57 13.37 -25.51 2.50
CA PRO A 57 14.72 -24.98 2.52
C PRO A 57 15.53 -25.37 1.28
N GLY A 58 16.23 -24.40 0.70
CA GLY A 58 16.97 -24.53 -0.55
C GLY A 58 16.18 -24.15 -1.81
N ASP A 59 14.86 -23.93 -1.74
CA ASP A 59 14.03 -23.66 -2.92
C ASP A 59 14.47 -22.39 -3.68
N ALA A 60 14.83 -21.32 -2.96
CA ALA A 60 15.30 -20.09 -3.59
C ALA A 60 16.63 -20.28 -4.33
N ALA A 61 17.54 -21.10 -3.76
CA ALA A 61 18.80 -21.46 -4.39
C ALA A 61 18.60 -22.37 -5.61
N ALA A 62 17.71 -23.37 -5.50
CA ALA A 62 17.34 -24.25 -6.59
C ALA A 62 16.69 -23.49 -7.77
N ALA A 63 15.98 -22.39 -7.49
CA ALA A 63 15.43 -21.49 -8.49
C ALA A 63 16.47 -20.54 -9.13
N GLY A 64 17.73 -20.57 -8.67
CA GLY A 64 18.79 -19.66 -9.13
C GLY A 64 18.54 -18.20 -8.72
N MET A 65 17.79 -17.98 -7.65
CA MET A 65 17.34 -16.66 -7.19
C MET A 65 17.98 -16.28 -5.84
N THR A 66 19.30 -16.35 -5.75
CA THR A 66 20.08 -15.92 -4.58
C THR A 66 20.56 -14.48 -4.69
N GLY A 67 21.06 -13.91 -3.59
CA GLY A 67 21.58 -12.54 -3.55
C GLY A 67 20.50 -11.51 -3.96
N PRO A 68 20.83 -10.51 -4.80
CA PRO A 68 19.86 -9.51 -5.26
C PRO A 68 18.62 -10.09 -5.97
N LYS A 69 18.72 -11.31 -6.52
CA LYS A 69 17.59 -12.01 -7.17
C LYS A 69 16.62 -12.63 -6.16
N GLY A 70 16.94 -12.66 -4.86
CA GLY A 70 16.04 -13.11 -3.81
C GLY A 70 14.71 -12.35 -3.79
N ASN A 71 14.73 -11.04 -4.06
CA ASN A 71 13.51 -10.25 -4.22
C ASN A 71 12.62 -10.77 -5.36
N LEU A 72 13.20 -11.29 -6.46
CA LEU A 72 12.44 -11.90 -7.55
C LEU A 72 11.81 -13.24 -7.15
N TYR A 73 12.48 -14.01 -6.28
CA TYR A 73 11.88 -15.21 -5.71
C TYR A 73 10.63 -14.85 -4.91
N VAL A 74 10.79 -13.91 -3.97
CA VAL A 74 9.70 -13.48 -3.07
C VAL A 74 8.48 -13.04 -3.88
N VAL A 75 8.64 -12.14 -4.86
CA VAL A 75 7.49 -11.67 -5.66
C VAL A 75 6.86 -12.72 -6.58
N ARG A 76 7.61 -13.77 -6.94
CA ARG A 76 7.13 -14.84 -7.84
C ARG A 76 6.54 -16.04 -7.10
N LYS A 77 7.00 -16.31 -5.89
CA LYS A 77 6.71 -17.55 -5.16
C LYS A 77 5.96 -17.31 -3.86
N ALA A 78 6.29 -16.24 -3.12
CA ALA A 78 5.68 -15.97 -1.83
C ALA A 78 4.44 -15.05 -1.93
N GLY A 79 4.48 -14.04 -2.81
CA GLY A 79 3.38 -13.09 -2.96
C GLY A 79 3.89 -11.70 -3.33
N MET A 80 2.98 -10.73 -3.46
CA MET A 80 3.35 -9.35 -3.78
C MET A 80 3.45 -8.53 -2.49
N PHE A 81 4.57 -7.83 -2.31
CA PHE A 81 4.84 -7.02 -1.13
C PHE A 81 5.29 -5.61 -1.52
N PRO A 82 4.70 -4.54 -0.94
CA PRO A 82 5.07 -3.15 -1.22
C PRO A 82 6.58 -2.91 -1.24
N ASP A 83 7.24 -3.19 -0.13
CA ASP A 83 8.67 -2.93 0.06
C ASP A 83 9.57 -3.74 -0.90
N VAL A 84 9.17 -4.96 -1.27
CA VAL A 84 9.91 -5.76 -2.26
C VAL A 84 9.76 -5.17 -3.66
N CYS A 85 8.56 -4.70 -4.03
CA CYS A 85 8.32 -4.03 -5.31
C CYS A 85 9.14 -2.74 -5.42
N GLU A 86 9.15 -1.95 -4.35
CA GLU A 86 9.94 -0.72 -4.26
C GLU A 86 11.45 -1.00 -4.38
N ARG A 87 11.97 -2.01 -3.66
CA ARG A 87 13.37 -2.45 -3.80
C ARG A 87 13.73 -2.88 -5.21
N LEU A 88 12.83 -3.57 -5.92
CA LEU A 88 13.07 -3.98 -7.31
C LEU A 88 13.19 -2.76 -8.23
N ALA A 89 12.25 -1.81 -8.14
CA ALA A 89 12.28 -0.58 -8.92
C ALA A 89 13.52 0.28 -8.62
N LEU A 90 13.81 0.51 -7.34
CA LEU A 90 15.00 1.26 -6.90
C LEU A 90 16.30 0.54 -7.28
N GLY A 91 16.33 -0.79 -7.29
CA GLY A 91 17.47 -1.57 -7.74
C GLY A 91 17.77 -1.35 -9.23
N HIS A 92 16.75 -1.26 -10.09
CA HIS A 92 16.95 -0.89 -11.50
C HIS A 92 17.47 0.54 -11.64
N LEU A 93 16.87 1.48 -10.89
CA LEU A 93 17.31 2.88 -10.90
C LEU A 93 18.78 3.02 -10.49
N ALA A 94 19.21 2.33 -9.44
CA ALA A 94 20.59 2.35 -8.95
C ALA A 94 21.62 1.83 -9.98
N ARG A 95 21.19 1.01 -10.95
CA ARG A 95 22.02 0.53 -12.08
C ARG A 95 21.98 1.47 -13.30
N GLY A 96 21.29 2.59 -13.20
CA GLY A 96 21.07 3.52 -14.32
C GLY A 96 19.99 3.05 -15.31
N ASP A 97 19.26 1.98 -15.00
CA ASP A 97 18.21 1.42 -15.84
C ASP A 97 16.86 2.05 -15.49
N GLN A 98 16.66 3.28 -15.96
CA GLN A 98 15.43 4.04 -15.71
C GLN A 98 14.19 3.36 -16.29
N THR A 99 14.30 2.79 -17.48
CA THR A 99 13.17 2.12 -18.15
C THR A 99 12.66 0.96 -17.31
N SER A 100 13.53 0.08 -16.82
CA SER A 100 13.08 -1.03 -15.97
C SER A 100 12.59 -0.55 -14.60
N ALA A 101 13.14 0.54 -14.05
CA ALA A 101 12.62 1.13 -12.81
C ALA A 101 11.17 1.60 -12.97
N LEU A 102 10.87 2.29 -14.08
CA LEU A 102 9.53 2.75 -14.43
C LEU A 102 8.56 1.58 -14.66
N VAL A 103 8.99 0.54 -15.39
CA VAL A 103 8.17 -0.67 -15.62
C VAL A 103 7.88 -1.39 -14.30
N ALA A 104 8.86 -1.51 -13.41
CA ALA A 104 8.66 -2.11 -12.09
C ALA A 104 7.70 -1.28 -11.22
N SER A 105 7.80 0.06 -11.26
CA SER A 105 6.87 0.95 -10.57
C SER A 105 5.45 0.87 -11.12
N GLU A 106 5.27 0.78 -12.45
CA GLU A 106 3.96 0.58 -13.07
C GLU A 106 3.38 -0.77 -12.67
N TRP A 107 4.19 -1.83 -12.66
CA TRP A 107 3.78 -3.15 -12.22
C TRP A 107 3.32 -3.15 -10.76
N TYR A 108 4.00 -2.40 -9.89
CA TYR A 108 3.61 -2.22 -8.49
C TYR A 108 2.23 -1.55 -8.34
N MET A 109 1.91 -0.56 -9.20
CA MET A 109 0.61 0.14 -9.20
C MET A 109 -0.55 -0.69 -9.76
N ARG A 110 -0.32 -1.85 -10.38
CA ARG A 110 -1.41 -2.61 -11.00
C ARG A 110 -2.42 -3.08 -9.93
N ASN A 111 -3.68 -2.67 -10.13
CA ASN A 111 -4.76 -2.69 -9.13
C ASN A 111 -5.13 -4.06 -8.51
N ASN A 112 -4.61 -5.18 -9.02
CA ASN A 112 -4.97 -6.51 -8.50
C ASN A 112 -4.14 -6.95 -7.30
N TYR A 113 -3.03 -6.27 -7.00
CA TYR A 113 -2.18 -6.67 -5.87
C TYR A 113 -2.55 -5.93 -4.59
N PHE A 114 -2.74 -4.61 -4.67
CA PHE A 114 -2.98 -3.75 -3.51
C PHE A 114 -4.21 -2.85 -3.70
N PRO A 115 -5.41 -3.42 -3.89
CA PRO A 115 -6.62 -2.64 -4.12
C PRO A 115 -6.89 -1.72 -2.93
N GLY A 116 -7.14 -0.43 -3.22
CA GLY A 116 -7.46 0.57 -2.20
C GLY A 116 -6.26 1.05 -1.38
N TRP A 117 -5.02 0.76 -1.78
CA TRP A 117 -3.81 1.22 -1.08
C TRP A 117 -3.14 2.37 -1.85
N ALA A 118 -2.78 3.45 -1.15
CA ALA A 118 -2.19 4.65 -1.74
C ALA A 118 -0.70 4.50 -2.03
N ARG A 119 0.04 3.72 -1.21
CA ARG A 119 1.50 3.57 -1.31
C ARG A 119 2.03 3.30 -2.72
N PRO A 120 1.44 2.44 -3.57
CA PRO A 120 1.95 2.22 -4.92
C PRO A 120 2.04 3.50 -5.77
N TYR A 121 1.04 4.37 -5.65
CA TYR A 121 0.98 5.63 -6.40
C TYR A 121 1.86 6.71 -5.77
N GLU A 122 1.95 6.74 -4.45
CA GLU A 122 2.90 7.58 -3.73
C GLU A 122 4.35 7.24 -4.12
N PHE A 123 4.72 5.96 -4.11
CA PHE A 123 6.04 5.52 -4.54
C PHE A 123 6.32 5.90 -6.00
N ALA A 124 5.35 5.75 -6.89
CA ALA A 124 5.50 6.20 -8.27
C ALA A 124 5.74 7.72 -8.36
N SER A 125 5.04 8.51 -7.54
CA SER A 125 5.28 9.95 -7.43
C SER A 125 6.69 10.28 -6.95
N GLU A 126 7.19 9.57 -5.93
CA GLU A 126 8.57 9.69 -5.42
C GLU A 126 9.60 9.35 -6.51
N LEU A 127 9.39 8.25 -7.24
CA LEU A 127 10.26 7.82 -8.33
C LEU A 127 10.28 8.85 -9.46
N PHE A 128 9.12 9.36 -9.88
CA PHE A 128 9.02 10.39 -10.90
C PHE A 128 9.68 11.71 -10.47
N THR A 129 9.60 12.04 -9.18
CA THR A 129 10.31 13.20 -8.61
C THR A 129 11.83 13.03 -8.73
N GLN A 130 12.37 11.85 -8.36
CA GLN A 130 13.80 11.55 -8.52
C GLN A 130 14.26 11.61 -9.99
N LEU A 131 13.39 11.21 -10.92
CA LEU A 131 13.62 11.25 -12.36
C LEU A 131 13.36 12.63 -12.99
N LYS A 132 13.03 13.65 -12.20
CA LYS A 132 12.71 15.03 -12.66
C LYS A 132 11.50 15.09 -13.61
N ARG A 133 10.54 14.20 -13.44
CA ARG A 133 9.27 14.11 -14.21
C ARG A 133 8.12 14.75 -13.41
N GLY A 134 8.20 16.07 -13.23
CA GLY A 134 7.34 16.79 -12.28
C GLY A 134 5.83 16.67 -12.50
N GLU A 135 5.36 16.70 -13.77
CA GLU A 135 3.93 16.57 -14.06
C GLU A 135 3.39 15.18 -13.69
N GLU A 136 4.13 14.13 -14.03
CA GLU A 136 3.75 12.75 -13.69
C GLU A 136 3.82 12.52 -12.19
N ALA A 137 4.84 13.07 -11.52
CA ALA A 137 4.95 13.02 -10.07
C ALA A 137 3.72 13.65 -9.40
N ARG A 138 3.33 14.85 -9.83
CA ARG A 138 2.12 15.55 -9.36
C ARG A 138 0.88 14.70 -9.59
N ASP A 139 0.72 14.13 -10.78
CA ASP A 139 -0.47 13.36 -11.13
C ASP A 139 -0.57 12.07 -10.30
N MET A 140 0.53 11.38 -10.05
CA MET A 140 0.56 10.21 -9.17
C MET A 140 0.30 10.57 -7.70
N ALA A 141 0.83 11.69 -7.20
CA ALA A 141 0.50 12.18 -5.87
C ALA A 141 -1.01 12.49 -5.73
N ARG A 142 -1.62 13.05 -6.77
CA ARG A 142 -3.07 13.29 -6.82
C ARG A 142 -3.89 12.00 -6.89
N VAL A 143 -3.38 10.93 -7.50
CA VAL A 143 -4.02 9.60 -7.42
C VAL A 143 -3.88 9.03 -6.02
N ALA A 144 -2.71 9.11 -5.40
CA ALA A 144 -2.48 8.65 -4.03
C ALA A 144 -3.40 9.35 -3.02
N LEU A 145 -3.62 10.67 -3.16
CA LEU A 145 -4.52 11.44 -2.31
C LEU A 145 -6.02 11.19 -2.56
N ARG A 146 -6.39 10.44 -3.62
CA ARG A 146 -7.76 9.94 -3.82
C ARG A 146 -8.00 8.59 -3.14
N LEU A 147 -6.94 7.98 -2.64
CA LEU A 147 -6.96 6.73 -1.89
C LEU A 147 -6.78 7.03 -0.38
N PRO A 148 -7.00 6.05 0.51
CA PRO A 148 -6.95 6.29 1.94
C PRO A 148 -5.58 6.78 2.39
N TRP A 149 -5.52 7.94 3.03
CA TRP A 149 -4.29 8.64 3.39
C TRP A 149 -3.51 7.94 4.49
N TRP A 150 -4.18 7.16 5.34
CA TRP A 150 -3.53 6.30 6.33
C TRP A 150 -2.73 5.16 5.69
N SER A 151 -2.79 4.97 4.37
CA SER A 151 -2.01 3.97 3.62
C SER A 151 -0.79 4.54 2.89
N LEU A 152 -0.53 5.84 3.04
CA LEU A 152 0.71 6.52 2.60
C LEU A 152 1.88 6.12 3.51
N ALA A 153 3.10 6.14 3.00
CA ALA A 153 4.30 6.00 3.83
C ALA A 153 4.89 7.37 4.23
N ALA A 154 4.81 8.36 3.36
CA ALA A 154 5.23 9.72 3.65
C ALA A 154 4.13 10.48 4.42
N PRO A 155 4.48 11.54 5.15
CA PRO A 155 3.51 12.45 5.73
C PRO A 155 2.54 12.97 4.67
N TRP A 156 1.24 12.98 4.97
CA TRP A 156 0.20 13.48 4.07
C TRP A 156 0.52 14.87 3.48
N ALA A 157 1.07 15.76 4.29
CA ALA A 157 1.41 17.12 3.88
C ALA A 157 2.48 17.16 2.78
N ASP A 158 3.42 16.22 2.78
CA ASP A 158 4.49 16.13 1.79
C ASP A 158 3.90 15.65 0.45
N VAL A 159 3.02 14.65 0.49
CA VAL A 159 2.29 14.17 -0.70
C VAL A 159 1.39 15.27 -1.26
N ALA A 160 0.71 16.04 -0.39
CA ALA A 160 -0.08 17.20 -0.79
C ALA A 160 0.79 18.30 -1.45
N ALA A 161 2.01 18.52 -0.97
CA ALA A 161 2.94 19.47 -1.59
C ALA A 161 3.31 19.04 -3.02
N VAL A 162 3.67 17.76 -3.23
CA VAL A 162 3.97 17.22 -4.58
C VAL A 162 2.75 17.29 -5.50
N ALA A 163 1.54 17.09 -4.97
CA ALA A 163 0.28 17.23 -5.70
C ALA A 163 -0.09 18.69 -6.09
N HIS A 164 0.75 19.67 -5.71
CA HIS A 164 0.48 21.11 -5.80
C HIS A 164 -0.76 21.53 -5.01
N MET A 165 -0.94 20.93 -3.84
CA MET A 165 -2.04 21.19 -2.90
C MET A 165 -1.52 21.53 -1.49
N GLY A 166 -0.23 21.83 -1.36
CA GLY A 166 0.38 22.26 -0.09
C GLY A 166 -0.28 23.53 0.46
N GLY A 167 -0.37 23.61 1.78
CA GLY A 167 -1.03 24.73 2.49
C GLY A 167 -2.57 24.66 2.52
N ARG A 168 -3.18 23.72 1.80
CA ARG A 168 -4.62 23.45 1.87
C ARG A 168 -4.92 22.54 3.05
N SER A 169 -6.09 22.70 3.64
CA SER A 169 -6.63 21.78 4.64
C SER A 169 -7.02 20.43 4.02
N ALA A 170 -7.12 19.39 4.86
CA ALA A 170 -7.63 18.09 4.46
C ALA A 170 -8.98 18.17 3.71
N ALA A 171 -9.93 18.94 4.23
CA ALA A 171 -11.26 19.10 3.63
C ALA A 171 -11.18 19.74 2.22
N GLU A 172 -10.35 20.77 2.05
CA GLU A 172 -10.14 21.42 0.76
C GLU A 172 -9.50 20.48 -0.27
N VAL A 173 -8.52 19.68 0.14
CA VAL A 173 -7.88 18.66 -0.72
C VAL A 173 -8.90 17.62 -1.17
N ARG A 174 -9.68 17.04 -0.25
CA ARG A 174 -10.74 16.08 -0.60
C ARG A 174 -11.74 16.68 -1.59
N TYR A 175 -12.20 17.90 -1.31
CA TYR A 175 -13.17 18.58 -2.15
C TYR A 175 -12.63 18.79 -3.57
N ALA A 176 -11.42 19.35 -3.72
CA ALA A 176 -10.85 19.58 -5.05
C ALA A 176 -10.61 18.29 -5.83
N LEU A 177 -10.10 17.23 -5.18
CA LEU A 177 -9.87 15.96 -5.86
C LEU A 177 -11.19 15.28 -6.27
N SER A 178 -12.26 15.48 -5.51
CA SER A 178 -13.62 15.06 -5.84
C SER A 178 -14.17 15.82 -7.05
N GLU A 179 -14.03 17.15 -7.09
CA GLU A 179 -14.47 17.98 -8.22
C GLU A 179 -13.70 17.62 -9.50
N GLU A 180 -12.38 17.43 -9.40
CA GLU A 180 -11.56 16.95 -10.52
C GLU A 180 -12.02 15.58 -11.03
N ALA A 181 -12.35 14.65 -10.13
CA ALA A 181 -12.84 13.33 -10.50
C ALA A 181 -14.23 13.40 -11.16
N ALA A 182 -15.13 14.25 -10.65
CA ALA A 182 -16.44 14.48 -11.21
C ALA A 182 -16.35 15.08 -12.63
N ALA A 183 -15.50 16.10 -12.81
CA ALA A 183 -15.26 16.72 -14.11
C ALA A 183 -14.67 15.72 -15.13
N ALA A 184 -13.70 14.89 -14.71
CA ALA A 184 -13.12 13.85 -15.55
C ALA A 184 -14.17 12.79 -15.96
N ALA A 185 -15.01 12.35 -15.02
CA ALA A 185 -16.10 11.43 -15.29
C ALA A 185 -17.13 12.02 -16.27
N GLN A 186 -17.47 13.31 -16.12
CA GLN A 186 -18.39 14.00 -17.03
C GLN A 186 -17.81 14.14 -18.45
N ALA A 187 -16.52 14.46 -18.57
CA ALA A 187 -15.82 14.51 -19.85
C ALA A 187 -15.79 13.14 -20.56
N GLN A 188 -15.65 12.05 -19.79
CA GLN A 188 -15.73 10.67 -20.31
C GLN A 188 -17.16 10.23 -20.64
N MET A 189 -18.19 10.66 -19.89
CA MET A 189 -19.59 10.38 -20.20
C MET A 189 -20.10 11.13 -21.43
N GLY A 190 -19.55 12.32 -21.72
CA GLY A 190 -19.78 13.02 -22.98
C GLY A 190 -19.39 12.21 -24.23
N THR A 191 -18.65 11.12 -24.06
CA THR A 191 -18.29 10.15 -25.12
C THR A 191 -18.97 8.78 -25.00
N ARG A 192 -19.63 8.42 -23.88
CA ARG A 192 -20.41 7.17 -23.72
C ARG A 192 -21.61 7.34 -22.76
N ASN A 193 -22.82 7.16 -23.29
CA ASN A 193 -24.11 6.95 -22.60
C ASN A 193 -24.37 7.79 -21.33
N ALA A 194 -24.98 8.96 -21.53
CA ALA A 194 -25.44 9.91 -20.51
C ALA A 194 -26.70 9.45 -19.73
N GLY A 195 -26.67 8.26 -19.10
CA GLY A 195 -27.86 7.69 -18.45
C GLY A 195 -27.64 6.87 -17.18
N ALA A 196 -26.40 6.67 -16.72
CA ALA A 196 -26.17 5.93 -15.47
C ALA A 196 -26.49 6.83 -14.27
N VAL A 197 -27.73 6.79 -13.78
CA VAL A 197 -28.11 7.36 -12.48
C VAL A 197 -27.24 6.68 -11.43
N ARG A 198 -26.39 7.45 -10.75
CA ARG A 198 -25.56 6.93 -9.65
C ARG A 198 -26.51 6.43 -8.57
N GLU A 199 -26.50 5.13 -8.32
CA GLU A 199 -27.32 4.55 -7.25
C GLU A 199 -27.00 5.26 -5.92
N PRO A 200 -28.04 5.57 -5.11
CA PRO A 200 -27.82 6.17 -3.82
C PRO A 200 -26.97 5.23 -2.96
N LYS A 201 -25.99 5.80 -2.23
CA LYS A 201 -25.12 5.02 -1.37
C LYS A 201 -25.94 4.31 -0.30
N THR A 202 -25.63 3.03 -0.06
CA THR A 202 -26.29 2.27 1.00
C THR A 202 -25.85 2.80 2.38
N PRO A 203 -26.64 2.59 3.45
CA PRO A 203 -26.22 2.96 4.80
C PRO A 203 -24.86 2.35 5.21
N GLN A 204 -24.59 1.12 4.77
CA GLN A 204 -23.30 0.45 5.00
C GLN A 204 -22.15 1.15 4.29
N GLN A 205 -22.34 1.59 3.03
CA GLN A 205 -21.32 2.35 2.31
C GLN A 205 -21.03 3.70 2.98
N VAL A 206 -22.07 4.40 3.44
CA VAL A 206 -21.92 5.66 4.18
C VAL A 206 -21.15 5.43 5.49
N ALA A 207 -21.43 4.35 6.21
CA ALA A 207 -20.72 4.00 7.43
C ALA A 207 -19.24 3.67 7.19
N LEU A 208 -18.92 2.95 6.10
CA LEU A 208 -17.53 2.68 5.70
C LEU A 208 -16.79 3.95 5.27
N GLU A 209 -17.46 4.87 4.58
CA GLU A 209 -16.88 6.17 4.23
C GLU A 209 -16.58 7.01 5.48
N LYS A 210 -17.46 6.97 6.50
CA LYS A 210 -17.20 7.58 7.80
C LYS A 210 -15.95 6.96 8.46
N ALA A 211 -15.85 5.64 8.49
CA ALA A 211 -14.68 4.95 9.05
C ALA A 211 -13.39 5.36 8.32
N SER A 212 -13.40 5.39 6.98
CA SER A 212 -12.25 5.82 6.19
C SER A 212 -11.88 7.28 6.46
N ALA A 213 -12.85 8.18 6.58
CA ALA A 213 -12.62 9.60 6.86
C ALA A 213 -11.93 9.80 8.21
N LEU A 214 -12.38 9.09 9.26
CA LEU A 214 -11.75 9.15 10.59
C LEU A 214 -10.27 8.74 10.57
N LEU A 215 -9.96 7.66 9.84
CA LEU A 215 -8.57 7.20 9.71
C LEU A 215 -7.71 8.19 8.92
N ASP A 216 -8.26 8.77 7.84
CA ASP A 216 -7.58 9.80 7.06
C ASP A 216 -7.36 11.09 7.84
N ASP A 217 -8.28 11.45 8.74
CA ASP A 217 -8.13 12.63 9.59
C ASP A 217 -6.96 12.46 10.57
N VAL A 218 -6.72 11.26 11.08
CA VAL A 218 -5.50 10.95 11.85
C VAL A 218 -4.26 11.07 10.95
N ALA A 219 -4.31 10.52 9.74
CA ALA A 219 -3.19 10.57 8.79
C ALA A 219 -2.80 12.00 8.38
N ALA A 220 -3.79 12.86 8.16
CA ALA A 220 -3.60 14.27 7.85
C ALA A 220 -3.29 15.13 9.09
N GLY A 221 -3.36 14.57 10.30
CA GLY A 221 -3.13 15.29 11.55
C GLY A 221 -4.26 16.23 11.97
N VAL A 222 -5.46 16.04 11.40
CA VAL A 222 -6.70 16.72 11.83
C VAL A 222 -7.15 16.13 13.18
N ALA A 223 -7.12 14.81 13.30
CA ALA A 223 -7.31 14.11 14.56
C ALA A 223 -5.95 13.80 15.22
N PRO A 224 -5.83 13.84 16.56
CA PRO A 224 -4.53 13.72 17.21
C PRO A 224 -3.93 12.31 17.10
N SER A 225 -4.75 11.27 17.29
CA SER A 225 -4.33 9.87 17.26
C SER A 225 -5.45 8.90 16.90
N TYR A 226 -5.09 7.65 16.61
CA TYR A 226 -6.04 6.55 16.44
C TYR A 226 -6.82 6.22 17.72
N ASP A 227 -6.26 6.50 18.89
CA ASP A 227 -6.95 6.26 20.17
C ASP A 227 -8.11 7.23 20.37
N ASP A 228 -7.97 8.47 19.90
CA ASP A 228 -9.01 9.51 20.02
C ASP A 228 -10.23 9.22 19.13
N VAL A 229 -10.01 8.65 17.94
CA VAL A 229 -11.09 8.32 17.00
C VAL A 229 -11.64 6.90 17.20
N ARG A 230 -11.04 6.13 18.10
CA ARG A 230 -11.30 4.69 18.28
C ARG A 230 -12.78 4.37 18.49
N GLY A 231 -13.45 5.09 19.39
CA GLY A 231 -14.87 4.86 19.70
C GLY A 231 -15.78 5.13 18.50
N GLU A 232 -15.58 6.25 17.81
CA GLU A 232 -16.36 6.58 16.61
C GLU A 232 -16.09 5.63 15.45
N LEU A 233 -14.85 5.15 15.33
CA LEU A 233 -14.45 4.16 14.34
C LEU A 233 -15.15 2.82 14.59
N ALA A 234 -15.22 2.37 15.85
CA ALA A 234 -15.94 1.16 16.23
C ALA A 234 -17.44 1.26 15.90
N GLU A 235 -18.08 2.41 16.19
CA GLU A 235 -19.48 2.63 15.82
C GLU A 235 -19.69 2.61 14.30
N ALA A 236 -18.78 3.22 13.53
CA ALA A 236 -18.84 3.22 12.07
C ALA A 236 -18.71 1.79 11.50
N TYR A 237 -17.79 0.98 12.02
CA TYR A 237 -17.66 -0.42 11.61
C TYR A 237 -18.89 -1.25 12.00
N ARG A 238 -19.48 -1.03 13.18
CA ARG A 238 -20.71 -1.71 13.59
C ARG A 238 -21.89 -1.35 12.67
N ALA A 239 -22.05 -0.08 12.34
CA ALA A 239 -23.07 0.38 11.39
C ALA A 239 -22.86 -0.17 9.97
N ALA A 240 -21.61 -0.48 9.59
CA ALA A 240 -21.28 -1.16 8.35
C ALA A 240 -21.49 -2.70 8.38
N GLY A 241 -21.87 -3.27 9.53
CA GLY A 241 -22.01 -4.72 9.72
C GLY A 241 -20.70 -5.47 9.98
N LEU A 242 -19.60 -4.76 10.24
CA LEU A 242 -18.28 -5.32 10.54
C LEU A 242 -18.05 -5.45 12.05
N THR A 243 -18.89 -6.21 12.73
CA THR A 243 -18.90 -6.33 14.20
C THR A 243 -17.58 -6.86 14.76
N ASP A 244 -16.95 -7.83 14.08
CA ASP A 244 -15.67 -8.39 14.54
C ASP A 244 -14.55 -7.36 14.50
N VAL A 245 -14.55 -6.51 13.47
CA VAL A 245 -13.60 -5.39 13.35
C VAL A 245 -13.88 -4.33 14.42
N ALA A 246 -15.15 -3.99 14.64
CA ALA A 246 -15.56 -3.04 15.67
C ALA A 246 -15.13 -3.46 17.08
N ASN A 247 -15.18 -4.75 17.40
CA ASN A 247 -14.76 -5.29 18.70
C ASN A 247 -13.24 -5.22 18.91
N PHE A 248 -12.46 -5.38 17.85
CA PHE A 248 -11.00 -5.23 17.91
C PHE A 248 -10.58 -3.76 18.09
N THR A 249 -11.42 -2.83 17.66
CA THR A 249 -11.23 -1.39 17.87
C THR A 249 -11.77 -0.90 19.21
N HIS A 250 -12.19 -1.75 20.17
CA HIS A 250 -12.67 -1.29 21.48
C HIS A 250 -11.54 -1.15 22.52
#